data_AF-A0A1A9BK49-F1
#
_entry.id   AF-A0A1A9BK49-F1
#
_cell.length_a   1.000
_cell.length_b   1.000
_cell.length_c   1.000
_cell.angle_alpha   90.00
_cell.angle_beta   90.00
_cell.angle_gamma   90.00
#
_symmetry.space_group_name_H-M   'P 1'
#
loop_
_entity.id
_entity.type
_entity.pdbx_description
1 polymer ?
#
loop_
_entity_poly.entity_id
_entity_poly.type
_entity_poly.pdbx_seq_one_letter_code
_entity_poly.pdbx_strand_id
1 'polypeptide(L)'
;LNWRERVVDSGHHIRFQNRCYIPTEQGKEVYFIRKTKALVIKAFDGDIYLNIADKIYHTKELLNHELYSKNLEQEPEQKKKDASISLHKPIRGNSHLSNNIFIKIKRIMKSLKEDFSVRAEKYENYQETFQGPNSFSKTDPDATFMRMKEEHMKNSQPKAAYNLQIATENQFVLHYDVFSNPTDTKTLLPFLETYPHDLKTVVADAGYGSEENLLRLDEKEVNHLIKYAMFDKEQKRGYKQSARNLANWHYNDKEDSYTHPDG
;
A
#
# COMPACT_ATOMS: atom_id res chain seq x y z
N LEU A 1 50.17 30.17 22.93
CA LEU A 1 48.72 29.97 23.11
C LEU A 1 48.11 29.51 21.80
N ASN A 2 47.47 28.34 21.76
CA ASN A 2 46.71 27.88 20.60
C ASN A 2 45.24 28.21 20.83
N TRP A 3 44.63 29.02 19.96
CA TRP A 3 43.20 29.31 19.98
C TRP A 3 42.50 28.75 18.74
N ARG A 4 41.28 28.25 18.90
CA ARG A 4 40.40 27.85 17.79
C ARG A 4 38.96 28.25 18.09
N GLU A 5 38.29 28.83 17.11
CA GLU A 5 36.86 29.13 17.18
C GLU A 5 36.06 27.81 17.12
N ARG A 6 35.06 27.69 18.00
CA ARG A 6 34.15 26.54 18.10
C ARG A 6 32.75 27.03 18.39
N VAL A 7 31.79 26.12 18.23
CA VAL A 7 30.38 26.37 18.46
C VAL A 7 29.89 25.40 19.54
N VAL A 8 29.05 25.86 20.45
CA VAL A 8 28.41 25.02 21.47
C VAL A 8 27.45 24.04 20.79
N ASP A 9 27.72 22.74 20.95
CA ASP A 9 26.93 21.64 20.40
C ASP A 9 25.80 21.28 21.37
N SER A 10 24.59 21.10 20.82
CA SER A 10 23.40 20.60 21.53
C SER A 10 23.11 21.20 22.91
N GLY A 11 23.53 22.45 23.17
CA GLY A 11 23.16 23.23 24.35
C GLY A 11 23.98 23.02 25.62
N HIS A 12 24.94 22.08 25.65
CA HIS A 12 25.57 21.71 26.94
C HIS A 12 27.09 21.53 26.93
N HIS A 13 27.75 21.31 25.79
CA HIS A 13 29.21 21.09 25.77
C HIS A 13 29.87 21.57 24.47
N ILE A 14 31.20 21.72 24.51
CA ILE A 14 32.03 21.99 23.34
C ILE A 14 32.96 20.81 23.11
N ARG A 15 33.09 20.39 21.84
CA ARG A 15 34.02 19.33 21.43
C ARG A 15 35.35 19.91 20.96
N PHE A 16 36.44 19.54 21.64
CA PHE A 16 37.81 19.93 21.27
C PHE A 16 38.74 18.72 21.38
N GLN A 17 39.56 18.48 20.35
CA GLN A 17 40.50 17.34 20.31
C GLN A 17 39.87 15.97 20.70
N ASN A 18 38.67 15.70 20.18
CA ASN A 18 37.89 14.46 20.43
C ASN A 18 37.42 14.24 21.89
N ARG A 19 37.47 15.29 22.72
CA ARG A 19 36.95 15.32 24.09
C ARG A 19 35.85 16.38 24.22
N CYS A 20 34.96 16.19 25.19
CA CYS A 20 33.82 17.07 25.45
C CYS A 20 34.08 17.88 26.73
N TYR A 21 33.83 19.18 26.68
CA TYR A 21 34.09 20.10 27.80
C TYR A 21 32.84 20.92 28.12
N ILE A 22 32.53 21.07 29.40
CA ILE A 22 31.46 21.94 29.91
C ILE A 22 32.08 23.18 30.59
N PRO A 23 31.59 24.40 30.28
CA PRO A 23 31.99 25.61 31.00
C PRO A 23 31.47 25.61 32.44
N THR A 24 32.30 26.06 33.36
CA THR A 24 32.02 26.18 34.78
C THR A 24 32.40 27.57 35.28
N GLU A 25 31.55 28.12 36.15
CA GLU A 25 31.77 29.39 36.83
C GLU A 25 31.66 29.16 38.34
N GLN A 26 32.72 29.46 39.09
CA GLN A 26 32.79 29.22 40.54
C GLN A 26 32.42 27.78 40.96
N GLY A 27 32.78 26.79 40.13
CA GLY A 27 32.50 25.37 40.38
C GLY A 27 31.09 24.89 40.00
N LYS A 28 30.22 25.77 39.49
CA LYS A 28 28.89 25.40 38.96
C LYS A 28 28.92 25.31 37.45
N GLU A 29 28.22 24.31 36.89
CA GLU A 29 28.07 24.12 35.45
C GLU A 29 27.19 25.23 34.85
N VAL A 30 27.66 25.82 33.75
CA VAL A 30 26.95 26.88 33.02
C VAL A 30 26.55 26.35 31.65
N TYR A 31 25.30 26.59 31.26
CA TYR A 31 24.76 26.16 29.98
C TYR A 31 24.51 27.35 29.06
N PHE A 32 24.78 27.17 27.77
CA PHE A 32 24.62 28.20 26.75
C PHE A 32 23.67 27.72 25.66
N ILE A 33 23.00 28.68 25.01
CA ILE A 33 22.09 28.39 23.91
C ILE A 33 22.86 27.70 22.77
N ARG A 34 22.20 26.75 22.09
CA ARG A 34 22.76 26.06 20.94
C ARG A 34 23.22 27.06 19.87
N LYS A 35 24.37 26.79 19.24
CA LYS A 35 25.02 27.67 18.24
C LYS A 35 25.73 28.92 18.80
N THR A 36 25.91 29.02 20.12
CA THR A 36 26.76 30.09 20.69
C THR A 36 28.21 29.92 20.24
N LYS A 37 28.82 30.99 19.73
CA LYS A 37 30.23 31.02 19.34
C LYS A 37 31.11 31.11 20.59
N ALA A 38 32.15 30.29 20.64
CA ALA A 38 33.08 30.22 21.75
C ALA A 38 34.51 30.10 21.22
N LEU A 39 35.44 30.85 21.83
CA LEU A 39 36.86 30.70 21.56
C LEU A 39 37.46 29.75 22.59
N VAL A 40 38.06 28.65 22.12
CA VAL A 40 38.75 27.69 22.98
C VAL A 40 40.19 28.14 23.18
N ILE A 41 40.61 28.31 24.42
CA ILE A 41 41.97 28.71 24.80
C ILE A 41 42.60 27.57 25.59
N LYS A 42 43.73 27.05 25.11
CA LYS A 42 44.53 26.07 25.83
C LYS A 42 45.70 26.77 26.54
N ALA A 43 45.75 26.66 27.87
CA ALA A 43 46.86 27.15 28.68
C ALA A 43 48.10 26.25 28.56
N PHE A 44 49.26 26.75 29.01
CA PHE A 44 50.51 25.99 28.98
C PHE A 44 50.48 24.77 29.92
N ASP A 45 49.73 24.86 31.02
CA ASP A 45 49.55 23.78 32.00
C ASP A 45 48.59 22.68 31.51
N GLY A 46 48.03 22.83 30.31
CA GLY A 46 47.13 21.86 29.69
C GLY A 46 45.64 22.14 29.90
N ASP A 47 45.30 23.05 30.81
CA ASP A 47 43.93 23.47 31.09
C ASP A 47 43.26 24.13 29.88
N ILE A 48 41.95 23.92 29.77
CA ILE A 48 41.12 24.46 28.69
C ILE A 48 40.15 25.49 29.25
N TYR A 49 40.12 26.64 28.60
CA TYR A 49 39.27 27.78 28.91
C TYR A 49 38.39 28.12 27.70
N LEU A 50 37.21 28.68 27.98
CA LEU A 50 36.27 29.13 26.96
C LEU A 50 36.04 30.63 27.11
N ASN A 51 36.28 31.39 26.05
CA ASN A 51 35.81 32.77 25.98
C ASN A 51 34.49 32.82 25.20
N ILE A 52 33.42 33.26 25.87
CA ILE A 52 32.09 33.46 25.32
C ILE A 52 31.63 34.86 25.72
N ALA A 53 31.30 35.71 24.74
CA ALA A 53 30.86 37.09 24.95
C ALA A 53 31.81 37.89 25.88
N ASP A 54 33.11 37.81 25.62
CA ASP A 54 34.20 38.49 26.36
C ASP A 54 34.35 38.08 27.83
N LYS A 55 33.73 36.97 28.24
CA LYS A 55 33.88 36.36 29.57
C LYS A 55 34.57 35.00 29.47
N ILE A 56 35.57 34.78 30.33
CA ILE A 56 36.36 33.55 30.38
C ILE A 56 35.76 32.58 31.40
N TYR A 57 35.51 31.34 30.96
CA TYR A 57 34.99 30.24 31.77
C TYR A 57 36.04 29.13 31.89
N HIS A 58 36.15 28.53 33.08
CA HIS A 58 36.92 27.29 33.27
C HIS A 58 36.16 26.12 32.68
N THR A 59 36.84 25.08 32.22
CA THR A 59 36.15 23.90 31.70
C THR A 59 36.39 22.65 32.54
N LYS A 60 35.37 21.79 32.59
CA LYS A 60 35.44 20.45 33.13
C LYS A 60 35.34 19.45 31.97
N GLU A 61 36.31 18.53 31.86
CA GLU A 61 36.26 17.45 30.88
C GLU A 61 35.16 16.46 31.26
N LEU A 62 34.29 16.14 30.30
CA LEU A 62 33.33 15.06 30.43
C LEU A 62 33.95 13.76 29.89
N LEU A 63 34.02 12.75 30.75
CA LEU A 63 34.22 11.38 30.30
C LEU A 63 32.97 10.98 29.50
N ASN A 64 33.12 10.66 28.22
CA ASN A 64 32.03 10.13 27.41
C ASN A 64 31.54 8.81 28.04
N HIS A 65 30.45 8.86 28.81
CA HIS A 65 29.31 7.92 28.85
C HIS A 65 28.68 7.85 30.26
N GLU A 66 27.63 8.63 30.49
CA GLU A 66 26.51 8.19 31.33
C GLU A 66 25.22 8.47 30.54
N LEU A 67 24.61 7.42 30.01
CA LEU A 67 23.41 7.52 29.17
C LEU A 67 22.12 7.73 29.99
N TYR A 68 22.16 7.70 31.32
CA TYR A 68 21.01 7.89 32.21
C TYR A 68 21.41 8.52 33.55
N SER A 69 20.63 9.50 34.02
CA SER A 69 20.70 10.01 35.39
C SER A 69 20.12 8.97 36.35
N LYS A 70 20.84 8.66 37.44
CA LYS A 70 20.41 7.63 38.42
C LYS A 70 19.23 8.04 39.31
N ASN A 71 18.70 9.27 39.21
CA ASN A 71 17.82 9.82 40.24
C ASN A 71 16.41 10.21 39.81
N LEU A 72 15.94 9.93 38.58
CA LEU A 72 14.54 10.16 38.22
C LEU A 72 14.11 9.27 37.04
N GLU A 73 13.01 8.54 37.29
CA GLU A 73 12.16 7.77 36.35
C GLU A 73 12.46 6.26 36.16
N GLN A 74 11.34 5.51 36.14
CA GLN A 74 11.16 4.08 36.40
C GLN A 74 11.89 3.16 35.40
N GLU A 75 12.32 1.98 35.88
CA GLU A 75 12.88 0.94 35.01
C GLU A 75 11.90 0.61 33.88
N PRO A 76 12.29 0.73 32.59
CA PRO A 76 11.46 0.20 31.51
C PRO A 76 11.49 -1.32 31.57
N GLU A 77 10.30 -1.93 31.61
CA GLU A 77 10.10 -3.37 31.50
C GLU A 77 10.93 -3.94 30.34
N GLN A 78 11.72 -4.98 30.65
CA GLN A 78 12.53 -5.67 29.66
C GLN A 78 11.63 -6.38 28.65
N LYS A 79 11.49 -5.81 27.44
CA LYS A 79 11.00 -6.58 26.30
C LYS A 79 11.96 -7.76 26.06
N LYS A 80 11.41 -8.96 26.18
CA LYS A 80 12.08 -10.24 25.88
C LYS A 80 12.79 -10.13 24.54
N LYS A 81 14.10 -10.40 24.54
CA LYS A 81 14.91 -10.45 23.32
C LYS A 81 14.60 -11.77 22.62
N ASP A 82 13.88 -11.70 21.51
CA ASP A 82 13.75 -12.83 20.61
C ASP A 82 15.13 -13.18 20.04
N ALA A 83 15.51 -14.44 20.23
CA ALA A 83 16.73 -15.02 19.76
C ALA A 83 16.70 -15.12 18.22
N SER A 84 17.37 -14.19 17.53
CA SER A 84 17.88 -14.46 16.18
C SER A 84 19.05 -13.54 15.80
N ILE A 85 20.19 -14.20 15.58
CA ILE A 85 21.39 -13.78 14.82
C ILE A 85 22.33 -12.80 15.56
N SER A 86 23.25 -13.41 16.32
CA SER A 86 24.55 -12.84 16.65
C SER A 86 25.32 -12.53 15.36
N LEU A 87 25.44 -11.25 14.99
CA LEU A 87 26.47 -10.84 14.05
C LEU A 87 27.81 -10.88 14.78
N HIS A 88 28.69 -11.78 14.34
CA HIS A 88 30.11 -11.72 14.64
C HIS A 88 30.62 -10.28 14.48
N LYS A 89 31.32 -9.76 15.50
CA LYS A 89 32.09 -8.51 15.36
C LYS A 89 33.04 -8.68 14.17
N PRO A 90 33.15 -7.70 13.26
CA PRO A 90 34.04 -7.81 12.12
C PRO A 90 35.47 -7.99 12.62
N ILE A 91 36.13 -9.05 12.17
CA ILE A 91 37.55 -9.30 12.42
C ILE A 91 38.32 -8.14 11.76
N ARG A 92 39.10 -7.41 12.56
CA ARG A 92 39.89 -6.26 12.11
C ARG A 92 40.96 -6.75 11.12
N GLY A 93 40.70 -6.57 9.83
CA GLY A 93 41.68 -6.72 8.75
C GLY A 93 41.35 -5.77 7.60
N ASN A 94 42.27 -4.82 7.35
CA ASN A 94 42.38 -3.90 6.20
C ASN A 94 41.18 -2.97 5.91
N SER A 95 41.22 -1.81 6.57
CA SER A 95 40.63 -0.52 6.17
C SER A 95 41.07 -0.18 4.74
N HIS A 96 40.21 -0.11 3.73
CA HIS A 96 39.43 1.08 3.39
C HIS A 96 38.13 0.74 2.62
N LEU A 97 37.92 -0.53 2.24
CA LEU A 97 36.76 -0.99 1.47
C LEU A 97 35.59 -1.45 2.37
N SER A 98 35.76 -1.46 3.69
CA SER A 98 34.87 -2.13 4.63
C SER A 98 33.75 -1.25 5.19
N ASN A 99 33.96 0.05 5.38
CA ASN A 99 32.95 0.93 6.00
C ASN A 99 31.75 1.19 5.09
N ASN A 100 31.98 1.43 3.79
CA ASN A 100 30.90 1.65 2.83
C ASN A 100 30.07 0.37 2.63
N ILE A 101 30.72 -0.80 2.57
CA ILE A 101 30.05 -2.09 2.49
C ILE A 101 29.24 -2.36 3.77
N PHE A 102 29.82 -2.12 4.94
CA PHE A 102 29.14 -2.31 6.23
C PHE A 102 27.93 -1.38 6.39
N ILE A 103 28.05 -0.11 6.00
CA ILE A 103 26.91 0.84 6.00
C ILE A 103 25.83 0.38 5.02
N LYS A 104 26.21 -0.14 3.84
CA LYS A 104 25.28 -0.68 2.84
C LYS A 104 24.55 -1.92 3.37
N ILE A 105 25.26 -2.85 3.99
CA ILE A 105 24.69 -4.04 4.66
C ILE A 105 23.75 -3.61 5.79
N LYS A 106 24.16 -2.64 6.62
CA LYS A 106 23.31 -2.12 7.71
C LYS A 106 22.03 -1.47 7.18
N ARG A 107 22.10 -0.74 6.06
CA ARG A 107 20.90 -0.20 5.38
C ARG A 107 19.99 -1.29 4.85
N ILE A 108 20.54 -2.32 4.20
CA ILE A 108 19.78 -3.47 3.70
C ILE A 108 19.12 -4.22 4.86
N MET A 109 19.84 -4.42 5.96
CA MET A 109 19.27 -5.07 7.16
C MET A 109 18.16 -4.24 7.79
N LYS A 110 18.32 -2.91 7.81
CA LYS A 110 17.31 -1.98 8.30
C LYS A 110 16.06 -2.02 7.41
N SER A 111 16.20 -1.97 6.09
CA SER A 111 15.06 -2.08 5.19
C SER A 111 14.39 -3.45 5.29
N LEU A 112 15.15 -4.55 5.40
CA LEU A 112 14.61 -5.90 5.60
C LEU A 112 13.74 -5.99 6.86
N LYS A 113 14.21 -5.44 7.98
CA LYS A 113 13.45 -5.48 9.24
C LYS A 113 12.28 -4.50 9.26
N GLU A 114 12.49 -3.25 8.86
CA GLU A 114 11.50 -2.20 9.03
C GLU A 114 10.49 -2.14 7.88
N ASP A 115 10.91 -2.43 6.64
CA ASP A 115 10.02 -2.32 5.48
C ASP A 115 9.55 -3.68 4.95
N PHE A 116 10.45 -4.67 4.81
CA PHE A 116 10.06 -5.95 4.21
C PHE A 116 9.24 -6.82 5.16
N SER A 117 9.58 -6.86 6.45
CA SER A 117 8.79 -7.60 7.45
C SER A 117 7.35 -7.08 7.54
N VAL A 118 7.17 -5.76 7.63
CA VAL A 118 5.86 -5.12 7.71
C VAL A 118 5.06 -5.30 6.41
N ARG A 119 5.74 -5.28 5.25
CA ARG A 119 5.09 -5.57 3.97
C ARG A 119 4.68 -7.03 3.83
N ALA A 120 5.50 -7.97 4.32
CA ALA A 120 5.19 -9.39 4.27
C ALA A 120 3.92 -9.70 5.06
N GLU A 121 3.83 -9.26 6.31
CA GLU A 121 2.64 -9.42 7.16
C GLU A 121 1.40 -8.76 6.52
N LYS A 122 1.56 -7.58 5.93
CA LYS A 122 0.49 -6.91 5.17
C LYS A 122 0.01 -7.73 3.97
N TYR A 123 0.93 -8.34 3.23
CA TYR A 123 0.58 -9.16 2.06
C TYR A 123 -0.03 -10.50 2.45
N GLU A 124 0.40 -11.10 3.57
CA GLU A 124 -0.24 -12.28 4.15
C GLU A 124 -1.70 -11.96 4.51
N ASN A 125 -1.94 -10.87 5.25
CA ASN A 125 -3.30 -10.42 5.58
C ASN A 125 -4.14 -10.14 4.32
N TYR A 126 -3.55 -9.54 3.28
CA TYR A 126 -4.23 -9.30 2.01
C TYR A 126 -4.56 -10.59 1.27
N GLN A 127 -3.68 -11.59 1.34
CA GLN A 127 -3.89 -12.89 0.71
C GLN A 127 -4.95 -13.71 1.46
N GLU A 128 -5.03 -13.59 2.79
CA GLU A 128 -6.11 -14.19 3.61
C GLU A 128 -7.47 -13.54 3.34
N THR A 129 -7.51 -12.22 3.15
CA THR A 129 -8.74 -11.49 2.82
C THR A 129 -9.20 -11.77 1.38
N PHE A 130 -8.32 -12.29 0.53
CA PHE A 130 -8.58 -12.51 -0.89
C PHE A 130 -9.44 -13.75 -1.13
N GLN A 131 -10.75 -13.59 -1.13
CA GLN A 131 -11.68 -14.67 -1.47
C GLN A 131 -12.14 -14.61 -2.95
N GLY A 132 -11.29 -14.13 -3.87
CA GLY A 132 -11.60 -14.19 -5.30
C GLY A 132 -10.94 -13.13 -6.18
N PRO A 133 -11.52 -11.92 -6.31
CA PRO A 133 -11.20 -10.97 -7.37
C PRO A 133 -9.78 -10.38 -7.26
N ASN A 134 -9.13 -10.17 -8.41
CA ASN A 134 -7.73 -9.71 -8.52
C ASN A 134 -7.43 -8.30 -7.93
N SER A 135 -8.43 -7.61 -7.36
CA SER A 135 -8.32 -6.28 -6.77
C SER A 135 -9.48 -6.03 -5.78
N PHE A 136 -9.18 -5.46 -4.61
CA PHE A 136 -10.16 -5.07 -3.60
C PHE A 136 -9.84 -3.68 -3.03
N SER A 137 -10.83 -2.97 -2.50
CA SER A 137 -10.58 -1.67 -1.86
C SER A 137 -9.92 -1.86 -0.50
N LYS A 138 -8.95 -1.00 -0.18
CA LYS A 138 -8.25 -1.05 1.13
C LYS A 138 -9.16 -0.71 2.31
N THR A 139 -10.23 0.04 2.06
CA THR A 139 -11.17 0.51 3.10
C THR A 139 -12.39 -0.39 3.22
N ASP A 140 -12.76 -1.06 2.14
CA ASP A 140 -13.95 -1.91 2.05
C ASP A 140 -13.64 -3.11 1.13
N PRO A 141 -13.20 -4.25 1.69
CA PRO A 141 -12.79 -5.41 0.91
C PRO A 141 -13.88 -5.97 0.01
N ASP A 142 -15.15 -5.74 0.33
CA ASP A 142 -16.29 -6.25 -0.42
C ASP A 142 -16.59 -5.39 -1.67
N ALA A 143 -16.10 -4.14 -1.69
CA ALA A 143 -16.26 -3.23 -2.82
C ALA A 143 -15.26 -3.55 -3.94
N THR A 144 -15.76 -3.54 -5.18
CA THR A 144 -14.94 -3.84 -6.36
C THR A 144 -14.70 -2.59 -7.18
N PHE A 145 -13.55 -2.50 -7.85
CA PHE A 145 -13.22 -1.34 -8.68
C PHE A 145 -14.02 -1.36 -10.00
N MET A 146 -14.94 -0.41 -10.16
CA MET A 146 -15.84 -0.28 -11.31
C MET A 146 -15.62 1.04 -12.05
N ARG A 147 -15.93 1.07 -13.35
CA ARG A 147 -15.98 2.32 -14.12
C ARG A 147 -17.32 3.00 -13.89
N MET A 148 -17.29 4.22 -13.37
CA MET A 148 -18.51 4.99 -13.11
C MET A 148 -18.97 5.72 -14.38
N LYS A 149 -20.29 5.85 -14.55
CA LYS A 149 -20.89 6.59 -15.68
C LYS A 149 -20.55 8.09 -15.60
N GLU A 150 -20.56 8.65 -14.39
CA GLU A 150 -20.24 10.04 -14.13
C GLU A 150 -18.89 10.15 -13.42
N GLU A 151 -17.87 10.58 -14.16
CA GLU A 151 -16.58 10.93 -13.59
C GLU A 151 -16.33 12.43 -13.68
N HIS A 152 -16.45 13.12 -12.54
CA HIS A 152 -16.06 14.53 -12.43
C HIS A 152 -14.60 14.80 -12.84
N MET A 153 -13.72 13.81 -12.67
CA MET A 153 -12.28 13.94 -12.93
C MET A 153 -11.86 13.60 -14.37
N LYS A 154 -12.77 13.05 -15.20
CA LYS A 154 -12.53 12.63 -16.59
C LYS A 154 -11.24 11.81 -16.81
N ASN A 155 -10.79 11.07 -15.80
CA ASN A 155 -9.51 10.35 -15.84
C ASN A 155 -9.68 8.83 -16.06
N SER A 156 -10.92 8.36 -16.27
CA SER A 156 -11.29 6.96 -16.51
C SER A 156 -10.78 6.01 -15.43
N GLN A 157 -10.55 6.50 -14.21
CA GLN A 157 -10.02 5.71 -13.12
C GLN A 157 -11.16 4.95 -12.43
N PRO A 158 -11.08 3.61 -12.36
CA PRO A 158 -12.11 2.83 -11.70
C PRO A 158 -12.14 3.17 -10.20
N LYS A 159 -13.34 3.20 -9.64
CA LYS A 159 -13.59 3.52 -8.24
C LYS A 159 -14.18 2.32 -7.54
N ALA A 160 -13.84 2.13 -6.27
CA ALA A 160 -14.49 1.14 -5.43
C ALA A 160 -15.99 1.47 -5.37
N ALA A 161 -16.81 0.54 -5.84
CA ALA A 161 -18.24 0.71 -5.95
C ALA A 161 -18.93 -0.66 -5.89
N TYR A 162 -20.26 -0.60 -5.83
CA TYR A 162 -21.14 -1.74 -5.96
C TYR A 162 -22.10 -1.52 -7.13
N ASN A 163 -22.56 -2.62 -7.70
CA ASN A 163 -23.59 -2.66 -8.72
C ASN A 163 -24.96 -2.84 -8.05
N LEU A 164 -25.82 -1.83 -8.14
CA LEU A 164 -27.16 -1.85 -7.57
C LEU A 164 -28.15 -2.38 -8.60
N GLN A 165 -28.85 -3.45 -8.25
CA GLN A 165 -29.92 -4.04 -9.04
C GLN A 165 -31.28 -3.72 -8.45
N ILE A 166 -32.25 -3.42 -9.30
CA ILE A 166 -33.59 -2.99 -8.89
C ILE A 166 -34.63 -3.68 -9.77
N ALA A 167 -35.56 -4.40 -9.15
CA ALA A 167 -36.75 -4.94 -9.79
C ALA A 167 -37.88 -3.93 -9.68
N THR A 168 -38.52 -3.63 -10.81
CA THR A 168 -39.67 -2.73 -10.84
C THR A 168 -40.83 -3.33 -11.62
N GLU A 169 -42.04 -3.07 -11.16
CA GLU A 169 -43.29 -3.44 -11.84
C GLU A 169 -44.29 -2.30 -11.68
N ASN A 170 -44.95 -1.88 -12.76
CA ASN A 170 -45.99 -0.84 -12.72
C ASN A 170 -45.60 0.43 -11.96
N GLN A 171 -44.36 0.90 -12.13
CA GLN A 171 -43.76 2.07 -11.43
C GLN A 171 -43.46 1.87 -9.94
N PHE A 172 -43.61 0.66 -9.41
CA PHE A 172 -43.22 0.31 -8.05
C PHE A 172 -41.88 -0.43 -8.03
N VAL A 173 -41.08 -0.17 -7.00
CA VAL A 173 -39.89 -0.97 -6.69
C VAL A 173 -40.34 -2.17 -5.87
N LEU A 174 -40.05 -3.37 -6.36
CA LEU A 174 -40.43 -4.63 -5.71
C LEU A 174 -39.28 -5.23 -4.91
N HIS A 175 -38.06 -5.09 -5.41
CA HIS A 175 -36.86 -5.66 -4.80
C HIS A 175 -35.62 -4.88 -5.23
N TYR A 176 -34.59 -4.89 -4.39
CA TYR A 176 -33.28 -4.36 -4.73
C TYR A 176 -32.21 -5.22 -4.08
N ASP A 177 -31.04 -5.28 -4.73
CA ASP A 177 -29.89 -5.99 -4.19
C ASP A 177 -28.59 -5.34 -4.66
N VAL A 178 -27.50 -5.59 -3.95
CA VAL A 178 -26.22 -4.93 -4.13
C VAL A 178 -25.14 -5.97 -4.39
N PHE A 179 -24.50 -5.88 -5.56
CA PHE A 179 -23.49 -6.83 -5.99
C PHE A 179 -22.11 -6.19 -6.11
N SER A 180 -21.09 -6.93 -5.71
CA SER A 180 -19.71 -6.55 -5.95
C SER A 180 -19.30 -6.77 -7.42
N ASN A 181 -20.09 -7.48 -8.22
CA ASN A 181 -19.75 -7.77 -9.61
C ASN A 181 -19.85 -6.51 -10.50
N PRO A 182 -18.78 -6.16 -11.26
CA PRO A 182 -18.78 -4.99 -12.13
C PRO A 182 -19.64 -5.15 -13.39
N THR A 183 -20.02 -6.38 -13.73
CA THR A 183 -20.80 -6.70 -14.93
C THR A 183 -22.12 -7.32 -14.54
N ASP A 184 -23.19 -6.89 -15.20
CA ASP A 184 -24.57 -7.30 -14.95
C ASP A 184 -24.83 -8.79 -15.19
N THR A 185 -24.09 -9.42 -16.12
CA THR A 185 -24.25 -10.83 -16.50
C THR A 185 -24.32 -11.79 -15.31
N LYS A 186 -23.49 -11.60 -14.29
CA LYS A 186 -23.40 -12.50 -13.12
C LYS A 186 -24.35 -12.16 -11.99
N THR A 187 -25.08 -11.05 -12.10
CA THR A 187 -25.93 -10.54 -11.02
C THR A 187 -27.37 -11.03 -11.13
N LEU A 188 -27.85 -11.41 -12.32
CA LEU A 188 -29.25 -11.79 -12.54
C LEU A 188 -29.67 -13.00 -11.70
N LEU A 189 -28.95 -14.12 -11.79
CA LEU A 189 -29.37 -15.35 -11.11
C LEU A 189 -29.36 -15.18 -9.59
N PRO A 190 -28.30 -14.63 -8.96
CA PRO A 190 -28.31 -14.32 -7.53
C PRO A 190 -29.45 -13.35 -7.14
N PHE A 191 -29.72 -12.34 -7.97
CA PHE A 191 -30.80 -11.38 -7.72
C PHE A 191 -32.19 -12.02 -7.75
N LEU A 192 -32.42 -12.96 -8.68
CA LEU A 192 -33.68 -13.70 -8.76
C LEU A 192 -33.83 -14.74 -7.64
N GLU A 193 -32.74 -15.19 -7.03
CA GLU A 193 -32.78 -16.09 -5.86
C GLU A 193 -33.20 -15.36 -4.57
N THR A 194 -32.82 -14.09 -4.42
CA THR A 194 -33.24 -13.26 -3.28
C THR A 194 -34.60 -12.60 -3.46
N TYR A 195 -35.19 -12.71 -4.66
CA TYR A 195 -36.48 -12.12 -5.00
C TYR A 195 -37.64 -12.87 -4.28
N PRO A 196 -38.48 -12.17 -3.49
CA PRO A 196 -39.43 -12.82 -2.58
C PRO A 196 -40.74 -13.31 -3.22
N HIS A 197 -40.95 -13.06 -4.52
CA HIS A 197 -42.22 -13.33 -5.21
C HIS A 197 -42.04 -14.25 -6.41
N ASP A 198 -43.13 -14.88 -6.84
CA ASP A 198 -43.11 -15.73 -8.02
C ASP A 198 -42.85 -14.91 -9.30
N LEU A 199 -41.85 -15.34 -10.06
CA LEU A 199 -41.43 -14.68 -11.30
C LEU A 199 -42.32 -15.14 -12.46
N LYS A 200 -43.05 -14.21 -13.07
CA LYS A 200 -43.84 -14.49 -14.28
C LYS A 200 -43.08 -14.18 -15.57
N THR A 201 -42.47 -13.01 -15.64
CA THR A 201 -41.73 -12.57 -16.82
C THR A 201 -40.59 -11.66 -16.41
N VAL A 202 -39.38 -11.95 -16.89
CA VAL A 202 -38.20 -11.12 -16.65
C VAL A 202 -37.90 -10.30 -17.89
N VAL A 203 -37.87 -8.98 -17.74
CA VAL A 203 -37.48 -8.05 -18.80
C VAL A 203 -36.20 -7.36 -18.37
N ALA A 204 -35.15 -7.47 -19.18
CA ALA A 204 -33.85 -6.90 -18.86
C ALA A 204 -33.09 -6.49 -20.14
N ASP A 205 -32.02 -5.73 -19.96
CA ASP A 205 -31.16 -5.33 -21.08
C ASP A 205 -30.27 -6.48 -21.60
N ALA A 206 -29.55 -6.22 -22.70
CA ALA A 206 -28.67 -7.21 -23.30
C ALA A 206 -27.45 -7.58 -22.43
N GLY A 207 -27.13 -6.77 -21.41
CA GLY A 207 -26.08 -7.05 -20.43
C GLY A 207 -26.37 -8.29 -19.60
N TYR A 208 -27.64 -8.70 -19.49
CA TYR A 208 -28.06 -9.93 -18.83
C TYR A 208 -28.18 -11.14 -19.76
N GLY A 209 -28.06 -10.95 -21.08
CA GLY A 209 -28.29 -11.98 -22.09
C GLY A 209 -27.13 -12.96 -22.29
N SER A 210 -26.53 -13.46 -21.21
CA SER A 210 -25.59 -14.58 -21.28
C SER A 210 -26.34 -15.90 -21.50
N GLU A 211 -25.72 -16.85 -22.19
CA GLU A 211 -26.28 -18.18 -22.41
C GLU A 211 -26.70 -18.85 -21.09
N GLU A 212 -25.84 -18.77 -20.08
CA GLU A 212 -26.11 -19.29 -18.74
C GLU A 212 -27.39 -18.71 -18.13
N ASN A 213 -27.61 -17.39 -18.26
CA ASN A 213 -28.80 -16.75 -17.71
C ASN A 213 -30.06 -17.16 -18.45
N LEU A 214 -30.03 -17.19 -19.79
CA LEU A 214 -31.18 -17.53 -20.61
C LEU A 214 -31.58 -19.00 -20.41
N LEU A 215 -30.60 -19.90 -20.45
CA LEU A 215 -30.82 -21.32 -20.23
C LEU A 215 -31.38 -21.60 -18.82
N ARG A 216 -30.86 -20.90 -17.81
CA ARG A 216 -31.37 -21.05 -16.44
C ARG A 216 -32.79 -20.51 -16.26
N LEU A 217 -33.16 -19.46 -17.01
CA LEU A 217 -34.54 -18.95 -17.04
C LEU A 217 -35.48 -19.93 -17.74
N ASP A 218 -35.05 -20.54 -18.84
CA ASP A 218 -35.79 -21.57 -19.57
C ASP A 218 -36.00 -22.82 -18.70
N GLU A 219 -34.97 -23.29 -18.00
CA GLU A 219 -35.07 -24.41 -17.05
C GLU A 219 -36.04 -24.13 -15.88
N LYS A 220 -36.15 -22.87 -15.46
CA LYS A 220 -37.10 -22.43 -14.43
C LYS A 220 -38.50 -22.17 -15.00
N GLU A 221 -38.71 -22.37 -16.30
CA GLU A 221 -39.95 -22.08 -17.04
C GLU A 221 -40.40 -20.61 -16.88
N VAL A 222 -39.44 -19.69 -16.72
CA VAL A 222 -39.70 -18.26 -16.58
C VAL A 222 -39.59 -17.59 -17.95
N ASN A 223 -40.69 -16.99 -18.40
CA ASN A 223 -40.68 -16.19 -19.63
C ASN A 223 -39.69 -15.04 -19.50
N HIS A 224 -38.92 -14.78 -20.54
CA HIS A 224 -37.92 -13.72 -20.50
C HIS A 224 -37.86 -12.94 -21.82
N LEU A 225 -37.68 -11.63 -21.70
CA LEU A 225 -37.51 -10.69 -22.82
C LEU A 225 -36.14 -10.03 -22.68
N ILE A 226 -35.10 -10.81 -22.94
CA ILE A 226 -33.70 -10.40 -22.81
C ILE A 226 -33.01 -10.68 -24.14
N LYS A 227 -32.34 -9.67 -24.71
CA LYS A 227 -31.55 -9.87 -25.93
C LYS A 227 -30.25 -10.60 -25.59
N TYR A 228 -29.94 -11.69 -26.28
CA TYR A 228 -28.61 -12.29 -26.18
C TYR A 228 -27.55 -11.40 -26.86
N ALA A 229 -26.29 -11.54 -26.43
CA ALA A 229 -25.21 -10.63 -26.80
C ALA A 229 -24.97 -10.49 -28.33
N MET A 230 -25.21 -11.55 -29.11
CA MET A 230 -24.99 -11.54 -30.56
C MET A 230 -26.20 -11.06 -31.38
N PHE A 231 -27.37 -10.86 -30.76
CA PHE A 231 -28.63 -10.57 -31.45
C PHE A 231 -28.52 -9.39 -32.43
N ASP A 232 -28.06 -8.23 -31.97
CA ASP A 232 -27.95 -7.04 -32.83
C ASP A 232 -26.86 -7.19 -33.91
N LYS A 233 -25.82 -8.01 -33.64
CA LYS A 233 -24.73 -8.26 -34.59
C LYS A 233 -25.20 -9.15 -35.73
N GLU A 234 -25.97 -10.19 -35.42
CA GLU A 234 -26.53 -11.14 -36.36
C GLU A 234 -27.53 -10.53 -37.33
N GLN A 235 -28.20 -9.44 -36.94
CA GLN A 235 -29.12 -8.73 -37.82
C GLN A 235 -28.42 -7.92 -38.93
N LYS A 236 -27.15 -7.55 -38.76
CA LYS A 236 -26.43 -6.72 -39.74
C LYS A 236 -26.19 -7.48 -41.04
N ARG A 237 -26.47 -6.85 -42.19
CA ARG A 237 -26.26 -7.44 -43.53
C ARG A 237 -24.85 -8.01 -43.71
N GLY A 238 -23.84 -7.27 -43.25
CA GLY A 238 -22.45 -7.72 -43.33
C GLY A 238 -22.16 -8.99 -42.53
N TYR A 239 -22.86 -9.24 -41.41
CA TYR A 239 -22.72 -10.48 -40.65
C TYR A 239 -23.43 -11.63 -41.35
N LYS A 240 -24.65 -11.42 -41.86
CA LYS A 240 -25.42 -12.45 -42.59
C LYS A 240 -24.77 -12.90 -43.90
N GLN A 241 -23.99 -12.02 -44.53
CA GLN A 241 -23.33 -12.29 -45.82
C GLN A 241 -21.82 -12.58 -45.64
N SER A 242 -21.31 -12.62 -44.41
CA SER A 242 -19.88 -12.88 -44.20
C SER A 242 -19.57 -14.35 -44.35
N ALA A 243 -18.65 -14.68 -45.27
CA ALA A 243 -18.08 -16.02 -45.39
C ALA A 243 -17.21 -16.42 -44.18
N ARG A 244 -16.86 -15.48 -43.27
CA ARG A 244 -16.11 -15.80 -42.05
C ARG A 244 -16.96 -16.44 -40.95
N ASN A 245 -18.29 -16.37 -41.07
CA ASN A 245 -19.20 -16.93 -40.07
C ASN A 245 -19.61 -18.34 -40.50
N LEU A 246 -19.25 -19.34 -39.71
CA LEU A 246 -19.59 -20.75 -39.96
C LEU A 246 -21.10 -20.97 -40.11
N ALA A 247 -21.92 -20.22 -39.36
CA ALA A 247 -23.38 -20.29 -39.45
C ALA A 247 -23.96 -19.90 -40.82
N ASN A 248 -23.18 -19.21 -41.67
CA ASN A 248 -23.58 -18.87 -43.04
C ASN A 248 -23.12 -19.92 -44.07
N TRP A 249 -22.41 -20.97 -43.64
CA TRP A 249 -21.92 -22.04 -44.51
C TRP A 249 -23.01 -23.07 -44.70
N HIS A 250 -22.99 -23.75 -45.84
CA HIS A 250 -23.92 -24.83 -46.10
C HIS A 250 -23.50 -26.07 -45.30
N TYR A 251 -24.34 -26.51 -44.37
CA TYR A 251 -24.11 -27.75 -43.62
C TYR A 251 -24.68 -28.95 -44.37
N ASN A 252 -23.91 -30.05 -44.43
CA ASN A 252 -24.33 -31.32 -45.03
C ASN A 252 -24.46 -32.38 -43.94
N ASP A 253 -25.69 -32.67 -43.52
CA ASP A 253 -26.01 -33.67 -42.47
C ASP A 253 -25.44 -35.06 -42.75
N LYS A 254 -25.24 -35.45 -44.01
CA LYS A 254 -24.78 -36.81 -44.37
C LYS A 254 -23.29 -37.02 -44.17
N GLU A 255 -22.51 -35.97 -44.35
CA GLU A 255 -21.05 -36.01 -44.26
C GLU A 255 -20.53 -35.30 -43.01
N ASP A 256 -21.44 -34.74 -42.21
CA ASP A 256 -21.15 -33.89 -41.04
C ASP A 256 -20.12 -32.79 -41.37
N SER A 257 -20.30 -32.15 -42.53
CA SER A 257 -19.33 -31.23 -43.12
C SER A 257 -19.96 -29.87 -43.47
N TYR A 258 -19.16 -28.81 -43.39
CA TYR A 258 -19.56 -27.45 -43.78
C TYR A 258 -18.83 -27.04 -45.06
N THR A 259 -19.57 -26.50 -46.03
CA THR A 259 -19.03 -25.98 -47.29
C THR A 259 -18.94 -24.46 -47.25
N HIS A 260 -17.74 -23.93 -47.53
CA HIS A 260 -17.50 -22.48 -47.58
C HIS A 260 -18.30 -21.83 -48.72
N PRO A 261 -18.84 -20.61 -48.56
CA PRO A 261 -19.62 -19.94 -49.61
C PRO A 261 -18.87 -19.70 -50.93
N ASP A 262 -17.54 -19.60 -50.88
CA ASP A 262 -16.68 -19.37 -52.04
C ASP A 262 -16.21 -20.66 -52.76
N GLY A 263 -16.63 -21.86 -52.29
CA GLY A 263 -16.23 -23.16 -52.85
C GLY A 263 -15.04 -23.80 -52.15
#